data_AF-A0A0F3IL14-F1
#
_entry.id   AF-A0A0F3IL14-F1
#
_cell.length_a   1.000
_cell.length_b   1.000
_cell.length_c   1.000
_cell.angle_alpha   90.00
_cell.angle_beta   90.00
_cell.angle_gamma   90.00
#
_symmetry.space_group_name_H-M   'P 1'
#
loop_
_entity.id
_entity.type
_entity.pdbx_description
1 polymer ?
#
loop_
_entity_poly.entity_id
_entity_poly.type
_entity_poly.pdbx_seq_one_letter_code
_entity_poly.pdbx_strand_id
1 'polypeptide(L)' 'MSEVVYKTEQEVQKLGFEVLYQSLGATDFIRFMQQFSQGYGNYTEDRQQWQKEYSVDAILAEMNEQ' A
#
# COMPACT_ATOMS: atom_id res chain seq x y z
N MET A 1 37.52 9.69 -14.79
CA MET A 1 36.92 8.70 -13.86
C MET A 1 35.42 8.86 -13.96
N SER A 2 34.67 7.80 -14.24
CA SER A 2 33.20 7.89 -14.26
C SER A 2 32.69 8.05 -12.83
N GLU A 3 31.81 9.02 -12.63
CA GLU A 3 31.15 9.24 -11.34
C GLU A 3 30.25 8.03 -11.04
N VAL A 4 30.56 7.30 -9.97
CA VAL A 4 29.70 6.19 -9.53
C VAL A 4 28.51 6.80 -8.81
N VAL A 5 27.37 6.84 -9.49
CA VAL A 5 26.10 7.28 -8.90
C VAL A 5 25.56 6.15 -8.04
N TYR A 6 25.70 6.29 -6.72
CA TYR A 6 25.09 5.37 -5.76
C TYR A 6 23.60 5.67 -5.61
N LYS A 7 22.79 4.62 -5.53
CA LYS A 7 21.38 4.73 -5.18
C LYS A 7 21.25 5.01 -3.69
N THR A 8 20.28 5.84 -3.34
CA THR A 8 19.81 5.99 -1.96
C THR A 8 19.18 4.69 -1.46
N GLU A 9 19.10 4.52 -0.15
CA GLU A 9 18.42 3.37 0.47
C GLU A 9 16.97 3.22 0.00
N GLN A 10 16.27 4.35 -0.19
CA GLN A 10 14.89 4.37 -0.70
C GLN A 10 14.80 3.84 -2.13
N GLU A 11 15.74 4.21 -3.00
CA GLU A 11 15.78 3.73 -4.38
C GLU A 11 16.14 2.24 -4.45
N VAL A 12 17.08 1.79 -3.61
CA VAL A 12 17.42 0.37 -3.49
C VAL A 12 16.22 -0.43 -3.00
N GLN A 13 15.54 0.05 -1.96
CA GLN A 13 14.35 -0.61 -1.42
C GLN A 13 13.22 -0.69 -2.46
N LYS A 14 12.93 0.42 -3.16
CA LYS A 14 11.90 0.46 -4.21
C LYS A 14 12.20 -0.56 -5.31
N LEU A 15 13.45 -0.59 -5.80
CA LEU A 15 13.86 -1.54 -6.83
C LEU A 15 13.73 -2.99 -6.34
N GLY A 16 14.10 -3.26 -5.09
CA GLY A 16 13.92 -4.57 -4.47
C GLY A 16 12.46 -5.00 -4.44
N PHE A 17 11.55 -4.11 -4.04
CA PHE A 17 10.11 -4.39 -4.04
C PHE A 17 9.57 -4.66 -5.44
N GLU A 18 9.97 -3.89 -6.45
CA GLU A 18 9.57 -4.11 -7.83
C GLU A 18 10.01 -5.49 -8.33
N VAL A 19 11.26 -5.88 -8.10
CA VAL A 19 11.80 -7.19 -8.52
C VAL A 19 11.07 -8.34 -7.80
N LEU A 20 10.87 -8.22 -6.49
CA LEU A 20 10.18 -9.24 -5.70
C LEU A 20 8.72 -9.39 -6.12
N TYR A 21 8.02 -8.28 -6.35
CA TYR A 21 6.64 -8.28 -6.82
C TYR A 21 6.50 -8.97 -8.18
N GLN A 22 7.36 -8.63 -9.15
CA GLN A 22 7.34 -9.26 -10.47
C GLN A 22 7.65 -10.76 -10.41
N SER A 23 8.49 -11.18 -9.47
CA SER A 23 8.91 -12.59 -9.36
C SER A 23 7.91 -13.47 -8.60
N LEU A 24 7.26 -12.93 -7.56
CA LEU A 24 6.38 -13.68 -6.66
C LEU A 24 4.89 -13.51 -6.99
N GLY A 25 4.52 -12.40 -7.65
CA GLY A 25 3.13 -11.98 -7.75
C GLY A 25 2.60 -11.37 -6.44
N ALA A 26 1.44 -10.72 -6.53
CA ALA A 26 0.91 -9.88 -5.44
C ALA A 26 0.69 -10.61 -4.12
N THR A 27 0.11 -11.82 -4.16
CA THR A 27 -0.25 -12.57 -2.94
C THR A 27 0.98 -13.00 -2.16
N ASP A 28 1.95 -13.60 -2.82
CA ASP A 28 3.15 -14.12 -2.15
C ASP A 28 4.14 -13.01 -1.81
N PHE A 29 4.17 -11.92 -2.59
CA PHE A 29 4.91 -10.71 -2.22
C PHE A 29 4.42 -10.12 -0.88
N ILE A 30 3.10 -9.97 -0.70
CA ILE A 30 2.53 -9.44 0.56
C ILE A 30 2.89 -10.36 1.73
N ARG A 31 2.75 -11.69 1.56
CA ARG A 31 3.12 -12.67 2.59
C ARG A 31 4.60 -12.61 2.94
N PHE A 32 5.47 -12.46 1.95
CA PHE A 32 6.91 -12.30 2.15
C PHE A 32 7.20 -11.05 2.99
N MET A 33 6.61 -9.90 2.64
CA MET A 33 6.78 -8.66 3.41
C MET A 33 6.33 -8.82 4.87
N GLN A 34 5.22 -9.53 5.10
CA GLN A 34 4.66 -9.80 6.43
C GLN A 34 5.57 -10.66 7.33
N GLN A 35 6.54 -11.41 6.76
CA GLN A 35 7.52 -12.17 7.56
C GLN A 35 8.50 -11.26 8.30
N PHE A 36 8.80 -10.08 7.75
CA PHE A 36 9.76 -9.13 8.32
C PHE A 36 9.08 -8.01 9.11
N SER A 37 7.84 -7.67 8.72
CA SER A 37 7.02 -6.69 9.42
C SER A 37 5.55 -6.99 9.18
N GLN A 38 4.80 -7.31 10.24
CA GLN A 38 3.35 -7.51 10.14
C GLN A 38 2.57 -6.20 9.93
N GLY A 39 3.24 -5.05 9.99
CA GLY A 39 2.57 -3.77 10.15
C GLY A 39 1.96 -3.61 11.56
N TYR A 40 1.26 -2.51 11.77
CA TYR A 40 0.55 -2.22 13.02
C TYR A 40 -0.83 -1.64 12.70
N GLY A 41 -1.75 -1.74 13.67
CA GLY A 41 -3.12 -1.23 13.56
C GLY A 41 -4.15 -2.32 13.28
N ASN A 42 -5.42 -1.97 13.50
CA ASN A 42 -6.56 -2.83 13.23
C ASN A 42 -7.40 -2.19 12.14
N TYR A 43 -7.07 -2.51 10.89
CA TYR A 43 -7.75 -1.93 9.74
C TYR A 43 -9.27 -2.16 9.76
N THR A 44 -9.75 -3.25 10.37
CA THR A 44 -11.19 -3.50 10.51
C THR A 44 -11.84 -2.44 11.39
N GLU A 45 -11.25 -2.14 12.55
CA GLU A 45 -11.73 -1.09 13.45
C GLU A 45 -11.56 0.31 12.83
N ASP A 46 -10.39 0.58 12.25
CA ASP A 46 -10.09 1.87 11.61
C ASP A 46 -11.06 2.16 10.45
N ARG A 47 -11.33 1.15 9.60
CA ARG A 47 -12.30 1.26 8.50
C ARG A 47 -13.70 1.55 9.03
N GLN A 48 -14.15 0.84 10.07
CA GLN A 48 -15.47 1.08 10.66
C GLN A 48 -15.58 2.52 11.16
N GLN A 49 -14.54 3.04 11.82
CA GLN A 49 -14.52 4.41 12.33
C GLN A 49 -14.55 5.46 11.21
N TRP A 50 -13.83 5.25 10.10
CA TRP A 50 -13.79 6.19 8.98
C TRP A 50 -15.06 6.15 8.13
N GLN A 51 -15.67 4.97 7.96
CA GLN A 51 -16.85 4.79 7.11
C GLN A 51 -18.18 5.05 7.82
N LYS A 52 -18.20 5.20 9.14
CA LYS A 52 -19.45 5.37 9.92
C LYS A 52 -20.36 6.51 9.44
N GLU A 53 -19.79 7.56 8.86
CA GLU A 53 -20.54 8.73 8.38
C GLU A 53 -20.97 8.61 6.92
N TYR A 54 -20.55 7.55 6.21
CA TYR A 54 -20.81 7.35 4.80
C TYR A 54 -21.75 6.18 4.57
N SER A 55 -22.83 6.42 3.83
CA SER A 55 -23.64 5.38 3.22
C SER A 55 -23.52 5.45 1.70
N VAL A 56 -23.77 4.32 1.02
CA VAL A 56 -23.81 4.29 -0.44
C VAL A 56 -24.85 5.29 -0.97
N ASP A 57 -26.03 5.34 -0.33
CA ASP A 57 -27.09 6.27 -0.72
C ASP A 57 -26.68 7.74 -0.53
N ALA A 58 -25.97 8.08 0.55
CA ALA A 58 -25.46 9.44 0.79
C ALA A 58 -24.44 9.86 -0.27
N ILE A 59 -23.53 8.96 -0.64
CA ILE A 59 -22.55 9.20 -1.71
C ILE A 59 -23.26 9.40 -3.05
N LEU A 60 -24.26 8.56 -3.36
CA LEU A 60 -25.03 8.69 -4.59
C LEU A 60 -25.83 10.00 -4.64
N ALA A 61 -26.34 10.47 -3.50
CA ALA A 61 -27.01 11.77 -3.41
C ALA A 61 -26.03 12.92 -3.72
N GLU A 62 -24.86 12.95 -3.08
CA GLU A 62 -23.83 13.97 -3.34
C GLU A 62 -23.38 14.01 -4.81
N MET A 63 -23.27 12.84 -5.46
CA MET A 63 -22.89 12.77 -6.87
C MET A 63 -23.95 13.33 -7.83
N ASN A 64 -25.23 13.26 -7.47
CA ASN A 64 -26.35 13.72 -8.30
C ASN A 64 -26.69 15.21 -8.06
N GLU A 65 -26.19 15.81 -6.98
CA GLU A 65 -26.35 17.23 -6.67
C GLU A 65 -25.27 18.13 -7.31
N GLN A 66 -24.28 17.52 -7.99
CA GLN A 66 -23.26 18.20 -8.80
C GLN A 66 -23.65 18.28 -10.28
#